data_AF-A0A7W0TEE8-F1
#
_entry.id   AF-A0A7W0TEE8-F1
#
_cell.length_a   1.000
_cell.length_b   1.000
_cell.length_c   1.000
_cell.angle_alpha   90.00
_cell.angle_beta   90.00
_cell.angle_gamma   90.00
#
_symmetry.space_group_name_H-M   'P 1'
#
loop_
_entity.id
_entity.type
_entity.pdbx_description
1 polymer ?
#
loop_
_entity_poly.entity_id
_entity_poly.type
_entity_poly.pdbx_seq_one_letter_code
_entity_poly.pdbx_strand_id
1 'polypeptide(L)'
;MLRFALVVALASAVALGGTPALAHFDAADRYTHKACPASAANRIDPVNVVFMTWGTWGRAESQIESHAGWTASSGSAQAFTDHGSCASMHTRRASGHGSRFHIRLRGQHADATLGWTALAAAHHEDLVLLPLACGHAVDANGPAGSGFDQGRDELLRRFTDAGHSSSRVWWGNTQSFKQCDGDYAGSDGWTVFIQLHQASHP
;
A
#
# COMPACT_ATOMS: atom_id res chain seq x y z
N MET A 1 -21.05 22.03 -63.80
CA MET A 1 -20.20 20.95 -63.23
C MET A 1 -19.67 21.44 -61.90
N LEU A 2 -20.36 21.11 -60.80
CA LEU A 2 -20.05 21.57 -59.45
C LEU A 2 -19.26 20.45 -58.73
N ARG A 3 -17.99 20.67 -58.42
CA ARG A 3 -17.18 19.72 -57.63
C ARG A 3 -17.31 20.09 -56.16
N PHE A 4 -18.04 19.27 -55.41
CA PHE A 4 -18.10 19.34 -53.95
C PHE A 4 -16.78 18.85 -53.35
N ALA A 5 -16.16 19.69 -52.53
CA ALA A 5 -15.07 19.33 -51.64
C ALA A 5 -15.66 18.71 -50.38
N LEU A 6 -15.16 17.55 -49.96
CA LEU A 6 -15.43 16.98 -48.64
C LEU A 6 -14.11 16.93 -47.87
N VAL A 7 -13.92 17.91 -46.98
CA VAL A 7 -12.86 17.88 -45.97
C VAL A 7 -13.47 17.22 -44.74
N VAL A 8 -13.05 15.99 -44.46
CA VAL A 8 -13.42 15.29 -43.22
C VAL A 8 -12.44 15.74 -42.14
N ALA A 9 -12.89 16.62 -41.25
CA ALA A 9 -12.15 16.97 -40.04
C ALA A 9 -12.43 15.90 -38.97
N LEU A 10 -11.46 15.01 -38.75
CA LEU A 10 -11.46 14.11 -37.60
C LEU A 10 -10.96 14.89 -36.37
N ALA A 11 -11.90 15.43 -35.58
CA ALA A 11 -11.59 15.95 -34.26
C ALA A 11 -11.43 14.77 -33.29
N SER A 12 -10.20 14.35 -33.04
CA SER A 12 -9.90 13.40 -31.96
C SER A 12 -9.92 14.15 -30.64
N ALA A 13 -11.04 14.08 -29.93
CA ALA A 13 -11.14 14.55 -28.56
C ALA A 13 -10.36 13.56 -27.66
N VAL A 14 -9.09 13.86 -27.41
CA VAL A 14 -8.33 13.19 -26.35
C VAL A 14 -8.87 13.76 -25.03
N ALA A 15 -9.76 13.01 -24.39
CA ALA A 15 -10.15 13.26 -23.02
C ALA A 15 -8.93 12.98 -22.12
N LEU A 16 -8.17 14.03 -21.80
CA LEU A 16 -7.17 14.02 -20.75
C LEU A 16 -7.90 13.94 -19.39
N GLY A 17 -8.36 12.74 -19.05
CA GLY A 17 -8.76 12.41 -17.69
C GLY A 17 -7.50 12.33 -16.82
N GLY A 18 -7.03 13.48 -16.33
CA GLY A 18 -5.96 13.49 -15.33
C GLY A 18 -6.40 12.70 -14.12
N THR A 19 -5.65 11.66 -13.72
CA THR A 19 -5.89 10.91 -12.49
C THR A 19 -5.45 11.77 -11.30
N PRO A 20 -6.37 12.40 -10.55
CA PRO A 20 -5.96 13.36 -9.53
C PRO A 20 -5.33 12.69 -8.29
N ALA A 21 -5.30 11.34 -8.25
CA ALA A 21 -4.79 10.57 -7.12
C ALA A 21 -3.27 10.43 -7.04
N LEU A 22 -2.53 10.61 -8.14
CA LEU A 22 -1.08 10.38 -8.16
C LEU A 22 -0.23 11.57 -7.68
N ALA A 23 -0.76 12.79 -7.79
CA ALA A 23 -0.02 14.02 -7.47
C ALA A 23 -0.02 14.36 -5.96
N HIS A 24 -0.97 13.82 -5.19
CA HIS A 24 -1.09 14.09 -3.76
C HIS A 24 -0.05 13.32 -2.93
N PHE A 25 0.26 12.08 -3.32
CA PHE A 25 1.28 11.32 -2.63
C PHE A 25 2.66 11.79 -3.06
N ASP A 26 3.59 11.88 -2.11
CA ASP A 26 4.96 12.26 -2.40
C ASP A 26 5.56 11.26 -3.39
N ALA A 27 5.63 11.67 -4.66
CA ALA A 27 6.18 10.82 -5.71
C ALA A 27 7.65 10.48 -5.47
N ALA A 28 8.35 11.24 -4.61
CA ALA A 28 9.75 11.02 -4.29
C ALA A 28 9.99 9.88 -3.29
N ASP A 29 9.01 9.54 -2.43
CA ASP A 29 9.21 8.48 -1.43
C ASP A 29 7.96 7.62 -1.18
N ARG A 30 8.01 6.39 -1.72
CA ARG A 30 6.92 5.40 -1.75
C ARG A 30 7.25 4.18 -0.89
N TYR A 31 8.03 4.41 0.16
CA TYR A 31 8.56 3.40 1.07
C TYR A 31 8.38 3.83 2.53
N THR A 32 8.44 2.86 3.44
CA THR A 32 8.63 3.08 4.86
C THR A 32 10.12 3.10 5.21
N HIS A 33 10.44 3.64 6.39
CA HIS A 33 11.80 3.84 6.84
C HIS A 33 12.02 3.28 8.24
N LYS A 34 13.27 2.90 8.55
CA LYS A 34 13.69 2.48 9.91
C LYS A 34 13.36 3.52 10.98
N ALA A 35 13.59 4.78 10.66
CA ALA A 35 13.35 5.91 11.54
C ALA A 35 13.37 7.21 10.71
N CYS A 36 13.02 8.32 11.36
CA CYS A 36 13.28 9.65 10.82
C CYS A 36 14.69 10.14 11.18
N PRO A 37 15.34 10.95 10.34
CA PRO A 37 14.87 11.42 9.03
C PRO A 37 14.82 10.30 7.98
N ALA A 38 13.86 10.40 7.07
CA ALA A 38 13.72 9.48 5.95
C ALA A 38 14.88 9.65 4.95
N SER A 39 15.38 8.53 4.42
CA SER A 39 16.41 8.53 3.38
C SER A 39 16.33 7.25 2.55
N ALA A 40 16.87 7.28 1.33
CA ALA A 40 16.95 6.08 0.50
C ALA A 40 17.70 4.92 1.19
N ALA A 41 18.71 5.24 2.01
CA ALA A 41 19.54 4.25 2.70
C ALA A 41 18.83 3.52 3.85
N ASN A 42 17.71 4.05 4.36
CA ASN A 42 16.97 3.45 5.48
C ASN A 42 15.56 2.96 5.13
N ARG A 43 15.23 2.87 3.84
CA ARG A 43 14.00 2.24 3.35
C ARG A 43 13.91 0.77 3.80
N ILE A 44 12.72 0.28 4.09
CA ILE A 44 12.49 -1.13 4.48
C ILE A 44 11.36 -1.78 3.68
N ASP A 45 10.17 -1.19 3.67
CA ASP A 45 9.00 -1.78 3.03
C ASP A 45 8.44 -0.81 1.98
N PRO A 46 7.89 -1.30 0.86
CA PRO A 46 7.11 -0.49 -0.06
C PRO A 46 5.77 -0.11 0.58
N VAL A 47 5.33 1.13 0.35
CA VAL A 47 3.93 1.53 0.61
C VAL A 47 3.06 0.98 -0.52
N ASN A 48 2.36 -0.10 -0.24
CA ASN A 48 1.63 -0.89 -1.24
C ASN A 48 0.11 -0.90 -1.03
N VAL A 49 -0.40 -0.26 0.03
CA VAL A 49 -1.83 -0.06 0.28
C VAL A 49 -2.09 1.39 0.67
N VAL A 50 -3.14 1.98 0.11
CA VAL A 50 -3.64 3.31 0.46
C VAL A 50 -5.13 3.21 0.76
N PHE A 51 -5.53 3.56 1.97
CA PHE A 51 -6.94 3.71 2.34
C PHE A 51 -7.37 5.16 2.12
N MET A 52 -8.52 5.39 1.49
CA MET A 52 -8.98 6.73 1.10
C MET A 52 -10.44 7.00 1.47
N THR A 53 -10.89 8.24 1.19
CA THR A 53 -12.22 8.82 1.45
C THR A 53 -12.47 9.00 2.94
N TRP A 54 -12.60 7.90 3.67
CA TRP A 54 -12.71 7.85 5.12
C TRP A 54 -11.49 7.17 5.77
N GLY A 55 -10.35 7.15 5.07
CA GLY A 55 -9.12 6.48 5.41
C GLY A 55 -8.37 7.04 6.62
N THR A 56 -9.02 7.42 7.72
CA THR A 56 -8.28 7.71 8.96
C THR A 56 -7.57 6.46 9.46
N TRP A 57 -6.46 6.61 10.19
CA TRP A 57 -5.71 5.45 10.69
C TRP A 57 -6.57 4.52 11.55
N GLY A 58 -7.41 5.07 12.43
CA GLY A 58 -8.28 4.28 13.29
C GLY A 58 -9.39 3.56 12.53
N ARG A 59 -9.89 4.15 11.44
CA ARG A 59 -10.85 3.46 10.57
C ARG A 59 -10.18 2.35 9.77
N ALA A 60 -9.03 2.62 9.17
CA ALA A 60 -8.27 1.61 8.44
C ALA A 60 -7.95 0.40 9.35
N GLU A 61 -7.47 0.66 10.58
CA GLU A 61 -7.24 -0.36 11.60
C GLU A 61 -8.51 -1.17 11.90
N SER A 62 -9.61 -0.51 12.26
CA SER A 62 -10.87 -1.20 12.60
C SER A 62 -11.40 -2.03 11.43
N GLN A 63 -11.28 -1.56 10.19
CA GLN A 63 -11.76 -2.28 9.00
C GLN A 63 -10.84 -3.46 8.64
N ILE A 64 -9.53 -3.35 8.90
CA ILE A 64 -8.60 -4.48 8.79
C ILE A 64 -8.96 -5.56 9.82
N GLU A 65 -9.25 -5.17 11.06
CA GLU A 65 -9.68 -6.10 12.10
C GLU A 65 -11.00 -6.80 11.74
N SER A 66 -12.01 -6.07 11.27
CA SER A 66 -13.32 -6.64 10.95
C SER A 66 -13.31 -7.51 9.70
N HIS A 67 -12.62 -7.11 8.64
CA HIS A 67 -12.72 -7.77 7.33
C HIS A 67 -11.59 -8.77 7.08
N ALA A 68 -10.39 -8.52 7.60
CA ALA A 68 -9.26 -9.43 7.46
C ALA A 68 -9.01 -10.28 8.71
N GLY A 69 -9.55 -9.90 9.87
CA GLY A 69 -9.33 -10.61 11.14
C GLY A 69 -7.93 -10.40 11.71
N TRP A 70 -7.20 -9.36 11.27
CA TRP A 70 -5.82 -9.13 11.69
C TRP A 70 -5.81 -8.28 12.96
N THR A 71 -5.66 -8.93 14.12
CA THR A 71 -5.76 -8.26 15.43
C THR A 71 -4.44 -8.24 16.21
N ALA A 72 -3.45 -9.06 15.83
CA ALA A 72 -2.17 -9.11 16.54
C ALA A 72 -1.35 -7.84 16.31
N SER A 73 -0.68 -7.32 17.34
CA SER A 73 -0.02 -5.99 17.32
C SER A 73 1.51 -6.03 17.50
N SER A 74 2.13 -7.20 17.42
CA SER A 74 3.60 -7.37 17.49
C SER A 74 4.30 -6.96 16.20
N GLY A 75 5.57 -6.57 16.29
CA GLY A 75 6.41 -6.20 15.15
C GLY A 75 7.28 -4.98 15.46
N SER A 76 8.21 -4.64 14.58
CA SER A 76 9.01 -3.42 14.69
C SER A 76 8.22 -2.19 14.25
N ALA A 77 8.54 -1.02 14.81
CA ALA A 77 8.00 0.25 14.35
C ALA A 77 8.75 0.71 13.09
N GLN A 78 8.06 1.48 12.25
CA GLN A 78 8.63 2.13 11.07
C GLN A 78 8.10 3.56 10.97
N ALA A 79 8.77 4.38 10.18
CA ALA A 79 8.34 5.72 9.82
C ALA A 79 7.83 5.77 8.38
N PHE A 80 6.91 6.69 8.13
CA PHE A 80 6.37 6.99 6.80
C PHE A 80 6.66 8.45 6.48
N THR A 81 6.78 8.71 5.18
CA THR A 81 6.91 10.05 4.62
C THR A 81 5.58 10.51 4.03
N ASP A 82 5.30 11.80 4.20
CA ASP A 82 4.17 12.48 3.58
C ASP A 82 4.49 13.97 3.43
N HIS A 83 4.34 14.51 2.21
CA HIS A 83 4.55 15.94 1.92
C HIS A 83 5.87 16.50 2.51
N GLY A 84 6.99 15.78 2.31
CA GLY A 84 8.31 16.17 2.83
C GLY A 84 8.50 16.01 4.34
N SER A 85 7.49 15.53 5.07
CA SER A 85 7.56 15.24 6.51
C SER A 85 7.77 13.75 6.75
N CYS A 86 8.57 13.40 7.75
CA CYS A 86 8.75 12.03 8.22
C CYS A 86 8.15 11.88 9.61
N ALA A 87 7.37 10.83 9.84
CA ALA A 87 6.81 10.54 11.15
C ALA A 87 6.60 9.03 11.36
N SER A 88 6.64 8.62 12.63
CA SER A 88 6.35 7.25 13.03
C SER A 88 4.96 6.81 12.60
N MET A 89 4.82 5.51 12.34
CA MET A 89 3.52 4.86 12.15
C MET A 89 2.61 5.07 13.37
N HIS A 90 1.29 5.00 13.14
CA HIS A 90 0.31 5.06 14.22
C HIS A 90 0.06 3.67 14.83
N THR A 91 -0.03 2.65 13.99
CA THR A 91 -0.41 1.30 14.42
C THR A 91 0.11 0.24 13.47
N ARG A 92 -0.06 -1.02 13.87
CA ARG A 92 0.26 -2.22 13.10
C ARG A 92 -0.71 -3.34 13.44
N ARG A 93 -0.98 -4.23 12.48
CA ARG A 93 -1.85 -5.40 12.63
C ARG A 93 -1.31 -6.61 11.91
N ALA A 94 -1.56 -7.80 12.46
CA ALA A 94 -1.14 -9.04 11.85
C ALA A 94 -2.18 -10.15 12.03
N SER A 95 -2.20 -11.11 11.10
CA SER A 95 -3.14 -12.24 11.09
C SER A 95 -2.85 -13.30 12.18
N GLY A 96 -1.75 -13.15 12.93
CA GLY A 96 -1.34 -14.09 13.98
C GLY A 96 0.05 -13.79 14.54
N HIS A 97 0.68 -14.80 15.17
CA HIS A 97 2.01 -14.69 15.79
C HIS A 97 3.13 -15.46 15.05
N GLY A 98 2.78 -16.48 14.27
CA GLY A 98 3.72 -17.27 13.45
C GLY A 98 4.01 -16.61 12.10
N SER A 99 4.14 -17.43 11.05
CA SER A 99 4.02 -16.94 9.68
C SER A 99 2.65 -16.32 9.47
N ARG A 100 2.62 -15.14 8.87
CA ARG A 100 1.43 -14.28 8.93
C ARG A 100 1.48 -13.18 7.90
N PHE A 101 0.30 -12.62 7.65
CA PHE A 101 0.21 -11.29 7.07
C PHE A 101 0.36 -10.22 8.15
N HIS A 102 1.06 -9.15 7.83
CA HIS A 102 1.35 -8.02 8.69
C HIS A 102 1.18 -6.72 7.91
N ILE A 103 0.71 -5.69 8.58
CA ILE A 103 0.55 -4.35 8.02
C ILE A 103 0.95 -3.30 9.05
N ARG A 104 1.65 -2.27 8.58
CA ARG A 104 1.92 -1.05 9.34
C ARG A 104 1.13 0.10 8.73
N LEU A 105 0.54 0.95 9.56
CA LEU A 105 -0.35 2.03 9.12
C LEU A 105 0.06 3.39 9.66
N ARG A 106 -0.05 4.40 8.80
CA ARG A 106 0.00 5.81 9.20
C ARG A 106 -1.11 6.60 8.55
N GLY A 107 -1.93 7.25 9.36
CA GLY A 107 -2.92 8.21 8.90
C GLY A 107 -2.24 9.47 8.38
N GLN A 108 -2.79 10.06 7.34
CA GLN A 108 -2.40 11.33 6.76
C GLN A 108 -3.46 12.40 7.05
N HIS A 109 -3.18 13.60 6.58
CA HIS A 109 -4.14 14.70 6.64
C HIS A 109 -5.26 14.51 5.60
N ALA A 110 -6.41 15.14 5.86
CA ALA A 110 -7.50 15.16 4.90
C ALA A 110 -7.14 16.02 3.69
N ASP A 111 -7.51 15.53 2.51
CA ASP A 111 -7.37 16.22 1.24
C ASP A 111 -8.74 16.40 0.56
N ALA A 112 -8.89 17.48 -0.21
CA ALA A 112 -10.16 17.80 -0.87
C ALA A 112 -10.53 16.81 -2.00
N THR A 113 -9.53 16.11 -2.56
CA THR A 113 -9.71 15.13 -3.64
C THR A 113 -9.87 13.72 -3.06
N LEU A 114 -8.99 13.32 -2.15
CA LEU A 114 -8.91 11.95 -1.64
C LEU A 114 -9.67 11.73 -0.34
N GLY A 115 -10.14 12.79 0.32
CA GLY A 115 -10.70 12.73 1.66
C GLY A 115 -9.61 12.41 2.70
N TRP A 116 -10.00 11.70 3.76
CA TRP A 116 -9.01 11.17 4.71
C TRP A 116 -8.25 10.00 4.08
N THR A 117 -6.93 9.99 4.25
CA THR A 117 -6.08 8.92 3.73
C THR A 117 -5.19 8.30 4.81
N ALA A 118 -4.88 7.01 4.65
CA ALA A 118 -3.88 6.30 5.44
C ALA A 118 -3.00 5.49 4.50
N LEU A 119 -1.69 5.62 4.69
CA LEU A 119 -0.68 4.82 4.00
C LEU A 119 -0.40 3.56 4.78
N ALA A 120 -0.17 2.48 4.05
CA ALA A 120 0.14 1.20 4.63
C ALA A 120 1.20 0.42 3.85
N ALA A 121 2.00 -0.31 4.61
CA ALA A 121 2.94 -1.30 4.11
C ALA A 121 2.49 -2.66 4.63
N ALA A 122 1.89 -3.45 3.74
CA ALA A 122 1.38 -4.78 4.02
C ALA A 122 2.30 -5.84 3.41
N HIS A 123 2.50 -6.95 4.10
CA HIS A 123 3.30 -8.06 3.59
C HIS A 123 2.95 -9.36 4.31
N HIS A 124 3.20 -10.49 3.64
CA HIS A 124 3.35 -11.78 4.30
C HIS A 124 4.80 -11.94 4.78
N GLU A 125 4.96 -12.47 5.98
CA GLU A 125 6.25 -12.76 6.60
C GLU A 125 6.24 -14.14 7.25
N ASP A 126 7.35 -14.87 7.11
CA ASP A 126 7.58 -16.15 7.75
C ASP A 126 8.27 -15.98 9.10
N LEU A 127 7.90 -16.82 10.07
CA LEU A 127 8.61 -16.90 11.34
C LEU A 127 9.84 -17.82 11.19
N VAL A 128 11.02 -17.21 11.13
CA VAL A 128 12.31 -17.88 10.99
C VAL A 128 12.92 -18.17 12.36
N LEU A 129 12.83 -19.43 12.79
CA LEU A 129 13.35 -19.91 14.08
C LEU A 129 14.66 -20.69 13.97
N LEU A 130 14.96 -21.28 12.81
CA LEU A 130 16.16 -22.10 12.56
C LEU A 130 16.62 -21.91 11.09
N PRO A 131 17.92 -22.05 10.78
CA PRO A 131 19.04 -22.30 11.70
C PRO A 131 19.53 -21.03 12.43
N LEU A 132 19.19 -19.84 11.94
CA LEU A 132 19.45 -18.56 12.59
C LEU A 132 18.11 -17.93 12.96
N ALA A 133 17.76 -17.96 14.26
CA ALA A 133 16.55 -17.32 14.75
C ALA A 133 16.67 -15.81 14.56
N CYS A 134 15.96 -15.26 13.57
CA CYS A 134 16.02 -13.85 13.23
C CYS A 134 14.66 -13.15 13.30
N GLY A 135 13.60 -13.89 13.63
CA GLY A 135 12.25 -13.36 13.80
C GLY A 135 11.44 -13.51 12.53
N HIS A 136 10.85 -12.42 12.06
CA HIS A 136 10.00 -12.42 10.85
C HIS A 136 10.80 -11.97 9.63
N ALA A 137 10.74 -12.74 8.54
CA ALA A 137 11.33 -12.42 7.25
C ALA A 137 10.23 -12.34 6.19
N VAL A 138 10.23 -11.28 5.37
CA VAL A 138 9.25 -11.16 4.27
C VAL A 138 9.54 -12.22 3.22
N ASP A 139 8.51 -12.92 2.76
CA ASP A 139 8.69 -13.97 1.75
C ASP A 139 9.41 -13.45 0.51
N ALA A 140 10.39 -14.21 0.03
CA ALA A 140 11.09 -13.93 -1.21
C ALA A 140 10.14 -13.94 -2.43
N ASN A 141 10.60 -13.37 -3.54
CA ASN A 141 9.85 -13.38 -4.79
C ASN A 141 9.63 -14.84 -5.28
N GLY A 142 8.37 -15.26 -5.32
CA GLY A 142 7.96 -16.59 -5.81
C GLY A 142 6.86 -16.53 -6.87
N PRO A 143 6.25 -17.67 -7.24
CA PRO A 143 5.15 -17.72 -8.21
C PRO A 143 3.94 -16.87 -7.84
N ALA A 144 3.73 -16.62 -6.53
CA ALA A 144 2.66 -15.77 -6.00
C ALA A 144 3.09 -14.31 -5.78
N GLY A 145 4.29 -13.92 -6.24
CA GLY A 145 4.93 -12.65 -5.89
C GLY A 145 5.76 -12.74 -4.61
N SER A 146 6.29 -11.59 -4.17
CA SER A 146 6.96 -11.45 -2.87
C SER A 146 5.94 -11.39 -1.73
N GLY A 147 6.41 -11.48 -0.48
CA GLY A 147 5.56 -11.24 0.69
C GLY A 147 4.85 -9.88 0.63
N PHE A 148 5.49 -8.84 0.07
CA PHE A 148 4.83 -7.54 -0.15
C PHE A 148 3.62 -7.64 -1.08
N ASP A 149 3.72 -8.41 -2.16
CA ASP A 149 2.63 -8.59 -3.12
C ASP A 149 1.50 -9.42 -2.51
N GLN A 150 1.86 -10.49 -1.79
CA GLN A 150 0.91 -11.35 -1.09
C GLN A 150 0.10 -10.58 -0.04
N GLY A 151 0.75 -9.74 0.79
CA GLY A 151 0.06 -8.96 1.82
C GLY A 151 -0.89 -7.91 1.25
N ARG A 152 -0.47 -7.24 0.18
CA ARG A 152 -1.32 -6.30 -0.57
C ARG A 152 -2.55 -7.00 -1.16
N ASP A 153 -2.32 -8.13 -1.83
CA ASP A 153 -3.36 -8.83 -2.58
C ASP A 153 -4.36 -9.54 -1.66
N GLU A 154 -3.91 -10.03 -0.50
CA GLU A 154 -4.81 -10.54 0.54
C GLU A 154 -5.71 -9.43 1.09
N LEU A 155 -5.17 -8.24 1.41
CA LEU A 155 -6.01 -7.12 1.85
C LEU A 155 -6.98 -6.68 0.77
N LEU A 156 -6.52 -6.54 -0.47
CA LEU A 156 -7.39 -6.21 -1.60
C LEU A 156 -8.57 -7.20 -1.65
N ARG A 157 -8.29 -8.50 -1.61
CA ARG A 157 -9.33 -9.54 -1.65
C ARG A 157 -10.31 -9.41 -0.48
N ARG A 158 -9.82 -9.27 0.77
CA ARG A 158 -10.69 -9.13 1.95
C ARG A 158 -11.61 -7.91 1.87
N PHE A 159 -11.08 -6.79 1.41
CA PHE A 159 -11.86 -5.56 1.28
C PHE A 159 -12.83 -5.60 0.10
N THR A 160 -12.46 -6.20 -1.03
CA THR A 160 -13.38 -6.44 -2.14
C THR A 160 -14.51 -7.39 -1.74
N ASP A 161 -14.20 -8.47 -1.01
CA ASP A 161 -15.19 -9.42 -0.49
C ASP A 161 -16.17 -8.73 0.49
N ALA A 162 -15.69 -7.73 1.24
CA ALA A 162 -16.51 -6.88 2.12
C ALA A 162 -17.25 -5.73 1.38
N GLY A 163 -17.14 -5.65 0.05
CA GLY A 163 -17.88 -4.70 -0.77
C GLY A 163 -17.23 -3.32 -0.94
N HIS A 164 -15.95 -3.17 -0.60
CA HIS A 164 -15.22 -1.93 -0.85
C HIS A 164 -14.80 -1.79 -2.31
N SER A 165 -14.89 -0.57 -2.82
CA SER A 165 -14.31 -0.22 -4.13
C SER A 165 -12.80 -0.07 -4.04
N SER A 166 -12.10 -0.53 -5.06
CA SER A 166 -10.64 -0.50 -5.12
C SER A 166 -10.10 -0.24 -6.51
N SER A 167 -8.88 0.28 -6.60
CA SER A 167 -8.11 0.38 -7.84
C SER A 167 -6.63 0.05 -7.61
N ARG A 168 -5.91 -0.25 -8.70
CA ARG A 168 -4.45 -0.45 -8.68
C ARG A 168 -3.78 0.70 -9.41
N VAL A 169 -2.69 1.22 -8.84
CA VAL A 169 -1.89 2.29 -9.44
C VAL A 169 -0.42 1.90 -9.39
N TRP A 170 0.28 2.06 -10.51
CA TRP A 170 1.71 1.77 -10.58
C TRP A 170 2.49 2.86 -9.85
N TRP A 171 3.18 2.48 -8.79
CA TRP A 171 4.02 3.33 -7.96
C TRP A 171 5.51 3.04 -8.16
N GLY A 172 5.88 1.97 -8.88
CA GLY A 172 7.27 1.67 -9.20
C GLY A 172 8.16 1.48 -7.98
N ASN A 173 7.58 1.12 -6.83
CA ASN A 173 8.28 0.87 -5.58
C ASN A 173 8.84 -0.56 -5.55
N THR A 174 9.68 -0.88 -6.53
CA THR A 174 10.20 -2.22 -6.82
C THR A 174 11.56 -2.52 -6.17
N GLN A 175 12.03 -1.68 -5.25
CA GLN A 175 13.31 -1.91 -4.58
C GLN A 175 13.25 -3.23 -3.81
N SER A 176 14.28 -4.06 -3.98
CA SER A 176 14.42 -5.32 -3.26
C SER A 176 15.20 -5.10 -1.95
N PHE A 177 14.73 -5.75 -0.89
CA PHE A 177 15.28 -5.61 0.47
C PHE A 177 15.74 -6.95 0.98
N LYS A 178 16.99 -6.97 1.49
CA LYS A 178 17.55 -8.15 2.13
C LYS A 178 16.85 -8.40 3.46
N GLN A 179 16.31 -9.60 3.62
CA GLN A 179 15.66 -10.11 4.81
C GLN A 179 16.67 -10.77 5.75
N CYS A 180 16.23 -11.11 6.96
CA CYS A 180 17.13 -11.57 8.02
C CYS A 180 17.64 -13.01 7.81
N ASP A 181 16.89 -13.82 7.06
CA ASP A 181 17.27 -15.16 6.59
C ASP A 181 18.26 -15.14 5.41
N GLY A 182 18.52 -13.95 4.84
CA GLY A 182 19.43 -13.74 3.73
C GLY A 182 18.73 -13.58 2.38
N ASP A 183 17.43 -13.84 2.31
CA ASP A 183 16.63 -13.72 1.10
C ASP A 183 16.37 -12.26 0.73
N TYR A 184 15.88 -12.05 -0.49
CA TYR A 184 15.56 -10.75 -1.03
C TYR A 184 14.10 -10.72 -1.45
N ALA A 185 13.36 -9.76 -0.90
CA ALA A 185 11.96 -9.53 -1.21
C ALA A 185 11.79 -8.15 -1.87
N GLY A 186 11.08 -8.07 -2.99
CA GLY A 186 10.76 -6.82 -3.65
C GLY A 186 9.36 -6.85 -4.25
N SER A 187 8.60 -5.76 -4.03
CA SER A 187 7.27 -5.56 -4.57
C SER A 187 7.28 -5.50 -6.10
N ASP A 188 6.18 -5.94 -6.71
CA ASP A 188 5.96 -5.83 -8.14
C ASP A 188 5.80 -4.38 -8.62
N GLY A 189 5.65 -3.39 -7.72
CA GLY A 189 5.55 -1.96 -8.03
C GLY A 189 4.13 -1.39 -8.03
N TRP A 190 3.10 -2.22 -7.82
CA TRP A 190 1.71 -1.80 -7.72
C TRP A 190 1.29 -1.47 -6.29
N THR A 191 0.51 -0.41 -6.16
CA THR A 191 -0.17 -0.01 -4.91
C THR A 191 -1.67 -0.13 -5.10
N VAL A 192 -2.36 -0.74 -4.13
CA VAL A 192 -3.83 -0.81 -4.12
C VAL A 192 -4.42 0.37 -3.35
N PHE A 193 -5.44 0.97 -3.93
CA PHE A 193 -6.17 2.09 -3.38
C PHE A 193 -7.56 1.58 -3.00
N ILE A 194 -7.89 1.60 -1.71
CA ILE A 194 -9.14 1.06 -1.17
C ILE A 194 -9.97 2.21 -0.61
N GLN A 195 -11.19 2.37 -1.11
CA GLN A 195 -12.13 3.38 -0.62
C GLN A 195 -12.86 2.85 0.62
N LEU A 196 -12.63 3.49 1.77
CA LEU A 196 -13.33 3.12 3.00
C LEU A 196 -14.68 3.82 3.08
N HIS A 197 -15.70 3.08 3.50
CA HIS A 197 -17.05 3.62 3.70
C HIS A 197 -17.14 4.44 4.99
N GLN A 198 -18.08 5.37 5.02
CA GLN A 198 -18.37 6.21 6.19
C GLN A 198 -18.98 5.42 7.35
N ALA A 199 -19.75 4.38 7.05
CA ALA A 199 -20.32 3.45 8.03
C ALA A 199 -19.46 2.19 8.13
N SER A 200 -19.30 1.66 9.34
CA SER A 200 -18.72 0.33 9.54
C SER A 200 -19.70 -0.71 9.01
N HIS A 201 -19.24 -1.62 8.15
CA HIS A 201 -20.03 -2.80 7.77
C HIS A 201 -19.66 -3.97 8.70
N PRO A 202 -20.64 -4.77 9.14
CA PRO A 202 -20.40 -5.98 9.92
C PRO A 202 -19.61 -7.02 9.13
#